data_AF-A0A2E7FH76-F1
#
_entry.id   AF-A0A2E7FH76-F1
#
_cell.length_a   1.000
_cell.length_b   1.000
_cell.length_c   1.000
_cell.angle_alpha   90.00
_cell.angle_beta   90.00
_cell.angle_gamma   90.00
#
_symmetry.space_group_name_H-M   'P 1'
#
loop_
_entity.id
_entity.type
_entity.pdbx_description
1 polymer ?
#
loop_
_entity_poly.entity_id
_entity_poly.type
_entity_poly.pdbx_seq_one_letter_code
_entity_poly.pdbx_strand_id
1 'polypeptide(L)'
;MKVNTQSHPIQLSLSIIEKAASPNGFVASLDDNDNYNRIWTRDAMITSIAVLCQEKKSLYPVVKKSIKTIISQIHQDGWVPSNICFGDDGSNPIVSYGGPVGRVDNVFWLLIGGIYFMEISGDMSLKDSLYKLADKQLKLTTSWEFNGKELMYCPTSSNWADEYPMEGYVLLNQILRFWAFKKVGGFYESDLFTVKSNAIKDAISYHFFGEGQCKQTLFTEIQDQELSTLWGVHRIMSSFNPGGINKRIDSLAYSLAIGLGIGTLETEERLEYLLNKASQGHIGLPSFHPIITKEDKEYQQLLSNYAYSFKNKAGHFHNGGIWPMVNGWTLACLSLTKRESTLYEKLDADFHQLRGKFPYFKNFSEYFDANNYEAYGTKNLCFSAAGHLLSQASEKRLCQLFGRQTNLIDHVHIKDNVQQIVNLISKCENKPCVLFISGESGSGKTTLANEISSFLQLAGKKSYVMNQDNYFHLPPNQNHSKRINDLSWVGINEINLELMKEHLNTLTQKNKSEIKVPQLNRIFDRFDECNVEVDAFDFVIVEGTYTFSIATDEDMKVFLNINYKDTLKKRNSRNRDSIDKEISPKILDIEHRIIKEFCQQANWIIDKTQTIITNSFPIKTD
;
A
#
# COMPACT_ATOMS: atom_id res chain seq x y z
N MET A 1 25.24 -9.67 -42.39
CA MET A 1 24.20 -8.69 -41.98
C MET A 1 23.66 -9.14 -40.62
N LYS A 2 23.98 -8.40 -39.54
CA LYS A 2 23.45 -8.67 -38.20
C LYS A 2 22.01 -8.17 -38.18
N VAL A 3 21.05 -9.08 -38.03
CA VAL A 3 19.65 -8.71 -37.78
C VAL A 3 19.55 -8.27 -36.33
N ASN A 4 19.31 -6.97 -36.15
CA ASN A 4 19.09 -6.31 -34.88
C ASN A 4 17.63 -6.55 -34.44
N THR A 5 17.34 -7.66 -33.76
CA THR A 5 15.97 -8.02 -33.29
C THR A 5 15.82 -7.89 -31.77
N GLN A 6 16.17 -6.73 -31.22
CA GLN A 6 15.60 -6.26 -29.95
C GLN A 6 14.46 -5.27 -30.24
N SER A 7 13.31 -5.77 -30.67
CA SER A 7 12.06 -5.02 -30.44
C SER A 7 11.73 -5.16 -28.94
N HIS A 8 11.93 -4.08 -28.18
CA HIS A 8 11.79 -4.03 -26.73
C HIS A 8 10.36 -4.47 -26.31
N PRO A 9 10.14 -5.32 -25.27
CA PRO A 9 8.79 -5.76 -24.84
C PRO A 9 7.76 -4.63 -24.65
N ILE A 10 8.22 -3.43 -24.28
CA ILE A 10 7.41 -2.21 -24.20
C ILE A 10 6.84 -1.82 -25.56
N GLN A 11 7.62 -1.91 -26.63
CA GLN A 11 7.18 -1.64 -28.00
C GLN A 11 6.11 -2.63 -28.46
N LEU A 12 6.21 -3.90 -28.06
CA LEU A 12 5.17 -4.90 -28.36
C LEU A 12 3.85 -4.55 -27.66
N SER A 13 3.89 -4.19 -26.37
CA SER A 13 2.70 -3.75 -25.64
C SER A 13 2.08 -2.49 -26.24
N LEU A 14 2.91 -1.50 -26.60
CA LEU A 14 2.44 -0.29 -27.27
C LEU A 14 1.84 -0.60 -28.64
N SER A 15 2.40 -1.54 -29.40
CA SER A 15 1.86 -1.92 -30.71
C SER A 15 0.46 -2.54 -30.62
N ILE A 16 0.19 -3.35 -29.58
CA ILE A 16 -1.17 -3.86 -29.32
C ILE A 16 -2.15 -2.71 -29.08
N ILE A 17 -1.77 -1.76 -28.21
CA ILE A 17 -2.63 -0.62 -27.87
C ILE A 17 -2.83 0.31 -29.08
N GLU A 18 -1.79 0.55 -29.88
CA GLU A 18 -1.87 1.34 -31.10
C GLU A 18 -2.86 0.73 -32.10
N LYS A 19 -2.85 -0.60 -32.27
CA LYS A 19 -3.80 -1.30 -33.14
C LYS A 19 -5.24 -1.25 -32.61
N ALA A 20 -5.41 -1.19 -31.30
CA ALA A 20 -6.73 -1.12 -30.67
C ALA A 20 -7.31 0.30 -30.61
N ALA A 21 -6.58 1.30 -31.12
CA ALA A 21 -7.10 2.65 -31.27
C ALA A 21 -8.15 2.70 -32.40
N SER A 22 -9.37 3.09 -32.06
CA SER A 22 -10.46 3.33 -33.01
C SER A 22 -10.88 4.81 -33.03
N PRO A 23 -11.67 5.24 -34.02
CA PRO A 23 -12.27 6.58 -34.04
C PRO A 23 -13.16 6.89 -32.82
N ASN A 24 -13.62 5.86 -32.10
CA ASN A 24 -14.49 5.98 -30.93
C ASN A 24 -13.77 5.80 -29.59
N GLY A 25 -12.51 5.35 -29.59
CA GLY A 25 -11.71 5.10 -28.39
C GLY A 25 -10.94 3.78 -28.46
N PHE A 26 -10.41 3.31 -27.35
CA PHE A 26 -9.74 2.01 -27.27
C PHE A 26 -10.76 0.87 -27.19
N VAL A 27 -10.64 -0.10 -28.10
CA VAL A 27 -11.32 -1.40 -27.97
C VAL A 27 -10.52 -2.35 -27.08
N ALA A 28 -11.17 -3.30 -26.44
CA ALA A 28 -10.51 -4.19 -25.48
C ALA A 28 -9.54 -5.18 -26.15
N SER A 29 -9.92 -5.75 -27.30
CA SER A 29 -9.07 -6.64 -28.10
C SER A 29 -9.29 -6.43 -29.60
N LEU A 30 -8.33 -6.91 -30.38
CA LEU A 30 -8.36 -7.01 -31.84
C LEU A 30 -9.01 -8.30 -32.35
N ASP A 31 -9.30 -9.25 -31.46
CA ASP A 31 -9.93 -10.51 -31.82
C ASP A 31 -11.44 -10.28 -32.04
N ASP A 32 -11.95 -10.70 -33.20
CA ASP A 32 -13.38 -10.57 -33.57
C ASP A 32 -14.32 -11.55 -32.83
N ASN A 33 -13.77 -12.43 -31.98
CA ASN A 33 -14.55 -13.39 -31.20
C ASN A 33 -15.07 -12.75 -29.90
N ASP A 34 -16.33 -13.03 -29.56
CA ASP A 34 -16.91 -12.81 -28.22
C ASP A 34 -16.90 -11.36 -27.67
N ASN A 35 -17.56 -10.41 -28.33
CA ASN A 35 -17.86 -9.08 -27.76
C ASN A 35 -16.65 -8.18 -27.39
N TYR A 36 -15.44 -8.45 -27.88
CA TYR A 36 -14.24 -7.65 -27.52
C TYR A 36 -13.85 -6.53 -28.51
N ASN A 37 -14.48 -6.45 -29.69
CA ASN A 37 -14.47 -5.24 -30.52
C ASN A 37 -15.43 -4.17 -29.96
N ARG A 38 -15.30 -3.88 -28.67
CA ARG A 38 -16.12 -2.94 -27.90
C ARG A 38 -15.23 -2.10 -27.02
N ILE A 39 -15.69 -0.89 -26.74
CA ILE A 39 -15.07 -0.04 -25.72
C ILE A 39 -15.61 -0.52 -24.37
N TRP A 40 -14.84 -1.37 -23.70
CA TRP A 40 -15.08 -1.74 -22.31
C TRP A 40 -14.53 -0.63 -21.41
N THR A 41 -15.39 -0.03 -20.57
CA THR A 41 -15.03 1.19 -19.84
C THR A 41 -13.76 1.00 -19.00
N ARG A 42 -13.72 -0.07 -18.20
CA ARG A 42 -12.55 -0.40 -17.37
C ARG A 42 -11.29 -0.57 -18.19
N ASP A 43 -11.33 -1.46 -19.18
CA ASP A 43 -10.20 -1.80 -20.04
C ASP A 43 -9.67 -0.56 -20.75
N ALA A 44 -10.56 0.24 -21.37
CA ALA A 44 -10.19 1.47 -22.05
C ALA A 44 -9.54 2.49 -21.11
N MET A 45 -10.00 2.60 -19.86
CA MET A 45 -9.41 3.50 -18.88
C MET A 45 -8.07 3.00 -18.36
N ILE A 46 -7.91 1.71 -18.08
CA ILE A 46 -6.63 1.14 -17.64
C ILE A 46 -5.59 1.21 -18.76
N THR A 47 -5.98 0.92 -19.99
CA THR A 47 -5.16 1.16 -21.19
C THR A 47 -4.78 2.63 -21.34
N SER A 48 -5.73 3.55 -21.12
CA SER A 48 -5.45 4.99 -21.16
C SER A 48 -4.45 5.42 -20.08
N ILE A 49 -4.58 4.92 -18.85
CA ILE A 49 -3.64 5.20 -17.76
C ILE A 49 -2.24 4.69 -18.14
N ALA A 50 -2.12 3.48 -18.69
CA ALA A 50 -0.85 2.94 -19.16
C ALA A 50 -0.21 3.80 -20.26
N VAL A 51 -0.99 4.25 -21.25
CA VAL A 51 -0.55 5.19 -22.30
C VAL A 51 -0.02 6.49 -21.72
N LEU A 52 -0.70 7.05 -20.72
CA LEU A 52 -0.31 8.28 -20.04
C LEU A 52 0.98 8.10 -19.23
N CYS A 53 1.10 6.98 -18.48
CA CYS A 53 2.31 6.64 -17.74
C CYS A 53 3.53 6.41 -18.64
N GLN A 54 3.32 5.91 -19.86
CA GLN A 54 4.36 5.72 -20.88
C GLN A 54 4.59 6.96 -21.75
N GLU A 55 3.87 8.05 -21.50
CA GLU A 55 3.98 9.31 -22.22
C GLU A 55 3.86 9.16 -23.75
N LYS A 56 3.06 8.19 -24.20
CA LYS A 56 2.84 7.93 -25.63
C LYS A 56 1.85 8.95 -26.20
N LYS A 57 2.32 10.19 -26.36
CA LYS A 57 1.52 11.38 -26.73
C LYS A 57 0.68 11.21 -28.00
N SER A 58 1.16 10.42 -28.97
CA SER A 58 0.41 10.13 -30.20
C SER A 58 -0.95 9.48 -29.96
N LEU A 59 -1.14 8.83 -28.81
CA LEU A 59 -2.38 8.15 -28.42
C LEU A 59 -3.28 9.00 -27.50
N TYR A 60 -2.84 10.19 -27.07
CA TYR A 60 -3.64 11.06 -26.21
C TYR A 60 -4.99 11.48 -26.84
N PRO A 61 -5.09 11.73 -28.16
CA PRO A 61 -6.39 11.96 -28.79
C PRO A 61 -7.37 10.79 -28.62
N VAL A 62 -6.86 9.55 -28.64
CA VAL A 62 -7.67 8.33 -28.47
C VAL A 62 -8.09 8.15 -27.01
N VAL A 63 -7.20 8.48 -26.06
CA VAL A 63 -7.54 8.54 -24.62
C VAL A 63 -8.71 9.50 -24.41
N LYS A 64 -8.56 10.74 -24.89
CA LYS A 64 -9.61 11.78 -24.81
C LYS A 64 -10.91 11.33 -25.44
N LYS A 65 -10.83 10.70 -26.62
CA LYS A 65 -12.01 10.18 -27.33
C LYS A 65 -12.69 9.08 -26.54
N SER A 66 -11.95 8.14 -25.97
CA SER A 66 -12.49 7.08 -25.10
C SER A 66 -13.29 7.67 -23.94
N ILE A 67 -12.72 8.66 -23.24
CA ILE A 67 -13.40 9.35 -22.12
C ILE A 67 -14.68 10.04 -22.60
N LYS A 68 -14.62 10.80 -23.71
CA LYS A 68 -15.80 11.48 -24.28
C LYS A 68 -16.90 10.49 -24.69
N THR A 69 -16.52 9.42 -25.36
CA THR A 69 -17.44 8.39 -25.81
C THR A 69 -18.17 7.77 -24.62
N ILE A 70 -17.44 7.37 -23.58
CA ILE A 70 -18.03 6.80 -22.37
C ILE A 70 -18.96 7.80 -21.69
N ILE A 71 -18.52 9.05 -21.48
CA ILE A 71 -19.34 10.11 -20.85
C ILE A 71 -20.66 10.33 -21.63
N SER A 72 -20.61 10.31 -22.96
CA SER A 72 -21.80 10.53 -23.80
C SER A 72 -22.85 9.42 -23.70
N GLN A 73 -22.47 8.25 -23.20
CA GLN A 73 -23.33 7.07 -23.07
C GLN A 73 -23.67 6.74 -21.61
N ILE A 74 -23.39 7.65 -20.67
CA ILE A 74 -23.80 7.48 -19.26
C ILE A 74 -25.32 7.62 -19.18
N HIS A 75 -25.96 6.69 -18.46
CA HIS A 75 -27.41 6.71 -18.27
C HIS A 75 -27.87 8.01 -17.59
N GLN A 76 -29.10 8.43 -17.84
CA GLN A 76 -29.68 9.63 -17.21
C GLN A 76 -29.69 9.59 -15.68
N ASP A 77 -29.63 8.39 -15.08
CA ASP A 77 -29.52 8.20 -13.63
C ASP A 77 -28.08 8.08 -13.12
N GLY A 78 -27.10 8.01 -14.03
CA GLY A 78 -25.67 8.00 -13.70
C GLY A 78 -24.99 6.63 -13.84
N TRP A 79 -25.65 5.59 -14.32
CA TRP A 79 -24.96 4.33 -14.56
C TRP A 79 -23.95 4.48 -15.69
N VAL A 80 -22.70 4.10 -15.42
CA VAL A 80 -21.62 4.14 -16.40
C VAL A 80 -21.63 2.83 -17.18
N PRO A 81 -21.58 2.86 -18.52
CA PRO A 81 -21.66 1.65 -19.32
C PRO A 81 -20.53 0.66 -19.01
N SER A 82 -20.84 -0.63 -19.03
CA SER A 82 -19.86 -1.72 -19.00
C SER A 82 -19.09 -1.77 -20.30
N ASN A 83 -19.81 -1.77 -21.42
CA ASN A 83 -19.24 -1.68 -22.74
C ASN A 83 -20.15 -0.93 -23.72
N ILE A 84 -19.51 -0.39 -24.76
CA ILE A 84 -20.16 0.28 -25.87
C ILE A 84 -19.69 -0.39 -27.15
N CYS A 85 -20.63 -0.86 -27.96
CA CYS A 85 -20.39 -1.39 -29.29
C CYS A 85 -20.83 -0.37 -30.34
N PHE A 86 -20.08 -0.27 -31.44
CA PHE A 86 -20.42 0.57 -32.58
C PHE A 86 -20.60 -0.30 -33.83
N GLY A 87 -21.43 0.15 -34.77
CA GLY A 87 -21.50 -0.47 -36.09
C GLY A 87 -20.20 -0.26 -36.89
N ASP A 88 -20.08 -0.94 -38.02
CA ASP A 88 -18.87 -0.90 -38.89
C ASP A 88 -18.50 0.51 -39.38
N ASP A 89 -19.50 1.40 -39.50
CA ASP A 89 -19.32 2.81 -39.86
C ASP A 89 -18.99 3.73 -38.66
N GLY A 90 -18.87 3.15 -37.46
CA GLY A 90 -18.62 3.86 -36.20
C GLY A 90 -19.84 4.58 -35.62
N SER A 91 -21.04 4.35 -36.15
CA SER A 91 -22.30 4.99 -35.70
C SER A 91 -23.16 4.05 -34.84
N ASN A 92 -24.31 4.56 -34.35
CA ASN A 92 -25.36 3.81 -33.63
C ASN A 92 -24.86 2.99 -32.43
N PRO A 93 -24.47 3.63 -31.32
CA PRO A 93 -23.92 2.93 -30.16
C PRO A 93 -24.95 1.98 -29.53
N ILE A 94 -24.54 0.72 -29.33
CA ILE A 94 -25.26 -0.26 -28.49
C ILE A 94 -24.56 -0.31 -27.14
N VAL A 95 -25.30 0.06 -26.10
CA VAL A 95 -24.75 0.28 -24.75
C VAL A 95 -25.20 -0.84 -23.81
N SER A 96 -24.25 -1.45 -23.11
CA SER A 96 -24.52 -2.31 -21.95
C SER A 96 -24.08 -1.61 -20.68
N TYR A 97 -24.84 -1.75 -19.60
CA TYR A 97 -24.45 -1.27 -18.25
C TYR A 97 -23.98 -2.41 -17.33
N GLY A 98 -24.00 -3.64 -17.84
CA GLY A 98 -23.79 -4.87 -17.10
C GLY A 98 -24.72 -5.97 -17.62
N GLY A 99 -24.45 -7.21 -17.22
CA GLY A 99 -25.36 -8.33 -17.47
C GLY A 99 -26.44 -8.38 -16.38
N PRO A 100 -26.35 -9.30 -15.39
CA PRO A 100 -27.32 -9.37 -14.30
C PRO A 100 -27.35 -8.13 -13.38
N VAL A 101 -26.22 -7.45 -13.23
CA VAL A 101 -26.05 -6.26 -12.37
C VAL A 101 -25.12 -5.23 -13.01
N GLY A 102 -25.26 -3.97 -12.60
CA GLY A 102 -24.40 -2.88 -13.03
C GLY A 102 -22.94 -3.03 -12.55
N ARG A 103 -21.98 -2.59 -13.37
CA ARG A 103 -20.55 -2.58 -13.01
C ARG A 103 -20.20 -1.29 -12.26
N VAL A 104 -20.08 -1.39 -10.94
CA VAL A 104 -19.85 -0.29 -9.99
C VAL A 104 -18.47 0.34 -10.14
N ASP A 105 -17.46 -0.42 -10.55
CA ASP A 105 -16.07 0.05 -10.63
C ASP A 105 -15.79 1.00 -11.81
N ASN A 106 -16.57 0.90 -12.89
CA ASN A 106 -16.36 1.65 -14.13
C ASN A 106 -16.30 3.17 -13.96
N VAL A 107 -17.18 3.72 -13.13
CA VAL A 107 -17.20 5.17 -12.88
C VAL A 107 -15.90 5.65 -12.25
N PHE A 108 -15.33 4.86 -11.35
CA PHE A 108 -14.13 5.23 -10.65
C PHE A 108 -12.92 5.16 -11.57
N TRP A 109 -12.82 4.12 -12.40
CA TRP A 109 -11.79 4.06 -13.44
C TRP A 109 -11.89 5.23 -14.43
N LEU A 110 -13.11 5.61 -14.82
CA LEU A 110 -13.35 6.76 -15.70
C LEU A 110 -12.91 8.08 -15.07
N LEU A 111 -13.22 8.31 -13.80
CA LEU A 111 -12.77 9.50 -13.08
C LEU A 111 -11.25 9.49 -12.89
N ILE A 112 -10.65 8.38 -12.45
CA ILE A 112 -9.20 8.25 -12.26
C ILE A 112 -8.47 8.55 -13.57
N GLY A 113 -8.83 7.85 -14.65
CA GLY A 113 -8.21 8.02 -15.97
C GLY A 113 -8.46 9.41 -16.57
N GLY A 114 -9.67 9.95 -16.41
CA GLY A 114 -10.03 11.27 -16.91
C GLY A 114 -9.29 12.41 -16.22
N ILE A 115 -9.19 12.38 -14.89
CA ILE A 115 -8.40 13.37 -14.13
C ILE A 115 -6.92 13.23 -14.47
N TYR A 116 -6.39 11.99 -14.50
CA TYR A 116 -4.99 11.76 -14.84
C TYR A 116 -4.65 12.21 -16.26
N PHE A 117 -5.56 12.06 -17.23
CA PHE A 117 -5.41 12.61 -18.58
C PHE A 117 -5.21 14.13 -18.54
N MET A 118 -6.04 14.87 -17.80
CA MET A 118 -5.91 16.33 -17.72
C MET A 118 -4.61 16.75 -17.02
N GLU A 119 -4.22 16.06 -15.94
CA GLU A 119 -2.98 16.30 -15.21
C GLU A 119 -1.72 16.10 -16.09
N ILE A 120 -1.73 15.11 -16.98
CA ILE A 120 -0.58 14.76 -17.81
C ILE A 120 -0.54 15.54 -19.12
N SER A 121 -1.69 15.72 -19.77
CA SER A 121 -1.78 16.38 -21.07
C SER A 121 -1.90 17.91 -20.98
N GLY A 122 -2.37 18.44 -19.85
CA GLY A 122 -2.77 19.84 -19.70
C GLY A 122 -4.06 20.21 -20.45
N ASP A 123 -4.74 19.25 -21.09
CA ASP A 123 -5.98 19.49 -21.83
C ASP A 123 -7.18 19.58 -20.89
N MET A 124 -7.65 20.81 -20.66
CA MET A 124 -8.76 21.11 -19.75
C MET A 124 -10.15 20.98 -20.39
N SER A 125 -10.27 20.50 -21.63
CA SER A 125 -11.55 20.44 -22.34
C SER A 125 -12.57 19.46 -21.76
N LEU A 126 -12.14 18.58 -20.84
CA LEU A 126 -13.02 17.64 -20.13
C LEU A 126 -13.35 18.09 -18.70
N LYS A 127 -12.82 19.23 -18.25
CA LYS A 127 -12.93 19.72 -16.88
C LYS A 127 -14.39 19.77 -16.41
N ASP A 128 -15.24 20.51 -17.11
CA ASP A 128 -16.64 20.66 -16.67
C ASP A 128 -17.42 19.35 -16.74
N SER A 129 -17.19 18.53 -17.76
CA SER A 129 -17.88 17.23 -17.90
C SER A 129 -17.48 16.24 -16.81
N LEU A 130 -16.19 16.21 -16.44
CA LEU A 130 -15.69 15.30 -15.40
C LEU A 130 -16.08 15.77 -14.00
N TYR A 131 -16.13 17.08 -13.74
CA TYR A 131 -16.64 17.59 -12.48
C TYR A 131 -18.14 17.30 -12.31
N LYS A 132 -18.96 17.56 -13.35
CA LYS A 132 -20.39 17.23 -13.34
C LYS A 132 -20.63 15.74 -13.13
N LEU A 133 -19.83 14.89 -13.78
CA LEU A 133 -19.85 13.46 -13.53
C LEU A 133 -19.52 13.16 -12.06
N ALA A 134 -18.42 13.68 -11.53
CA ALA A 134 -18.01 13.43 -10.15
C ALA A 134 -19.10 13.86 -9.14
N ASP A 135 -19.74 15.02 -9.31
CA ASP A 135 -20.81 15.50 -8.42
C ASP A 135 -22.04 14.58 -8.44
N LYS A 136 -22.46 14.14 -9.63
CA LYS A 136 -23.57 13.19 -9.77
C LYS A 136 -23.24 11.85 -9.11
N GLN A 137 -22.01 11.39 -9.27
CA GLN A 137 -21.55 10.10 -8.77
C GLN A 137 -21.32 10.12 -7.26
N LEU A 138 -20.92 11.26 -6.70
CA LEU A 138 -20.90 11.46 -5.26
C LEU A 138 -22.29 11.19 -4.66
N LYS A 139 -23.35 11.77 -5.24
CA LYS A 139 -24.73 11.53 -4.79
C LYS A 139 -25.14 10.07 -4.96
N LEU A 140 -24.99 9.52 -6.18
CA LEU A 140 -25.40 8.14 -6.50
C LEU A 140 -24.70 7.09 -5.63
N THR A 141 -23.37 7.17 -5.52
CA THR A 141 -22.58 6.20 -4.74
C THR A 141 -22.81 6.36 -3.24
N THR A 142 -23.20 7.54 -2.77
CA THR A 142 -23.64 7.71 -1.37
C THR A 142 -24.99 7.01 -1.13
N SER A 143 -25.90 7.03 -2.10
CA SER A 143 -27.14 6.23 -2.00
C SER A 143 -26.88 4.72 -1.95
N TRP A 144 -25.81 4.25 -2.60
CA TRP A 144 -25.39 2.83 -2.53
C TRP A 144 -24.78 2.42 -1.18
N GLU A 145 -24.56 3.35 -0.25
CA GLU A 145 -24.19 3.01 1.13
C GLU A 145 -25.37 2.40 1.88
N PHE A 146 -26.61 2.75 1.51
CA PHE A 146 -27.89 2.38 2.14
C PHE A 146 -28.05 2.77 3.63
N ASN A 147 -26.98 3.11 4.32
CA ASN A 147 -26.95 3.46 5.74
C ASN A 147 -26.16 4.74 6.04
N GLY A 148 -25.51 5.35 5.03
CA GLY A 148 -24.74 6.58 5.18
C GLY A 148 -23.43 6.44 5.96
N LYS A 149 -22.87 5.23 6.09
CA LYS A 149 -21.64 4.94 6.84
C LYS A 149 -20.41 4.81 5.92
N GLU A 150 -20.36 5.61 4.86
CA GLU A 150 -19.19 5.82 3.99
C GLU A 150 -18.80 4.67 3.04
N LEU A 151 -19.15 3.42 3.33
CA LEU A 151 -18.87 2.28 2.45
C LEU A 151 -20.08 1.88 1.61
N MET A 152 -19.87 1.63 0.32
CA MET A 152 -20.93 1.17 -0.59
C MET A 152 -21.22 -0.32 -0.37
N TYR A 153 -22.49 -0.70 -0.39
CA TYR A 153 -22.90 -2.10 -0.50
C TYR A 153 -22.97 -2.50 -1.98
N CYS A 154 -22.15 -3.45 -2.39
CA CYS A 154 -21.97 -3.85 -3.78
C CYS A 154 -22.49 -5.27 -4.03
N PRO A 155 -23.28 -5.51 -5.09
CA PRO A 155 -23.73 -6.85 -5.43
C PRO A 155 -22.56 -7.73 -5.92
N THR A 156 -22.75 -9.05 -5.91
CA THR A 156 -21.90 -9.99 -6.65
C THR A 156 -21.76 -9.53 -8.09
N SER A 157 -20.58 -9.71 -8.69
CA SER A 157 -20.30 -9.33 -10.09
C SER A 157 -20.29 -7.83 -10.39
N SER A 158 -20.11 -6.99 -9.36
CA SER A 158 -20.11 -5.53 -9.50
C SER A 158 -18.80 -4.91 -9.98
N ASN A 159 -17.72 -5.67 -10.17
CA ASN A 159 -16.41 -5.15 -10.57
C ASN A 159 -15.74 -5.99 -11.66
N TRP A 160 -14.41 -5.92 -11.79
CA TRP A 160 -13.65 -6.68 -12.78
C TRP A 160 -13.78 -8.19 -12.64
N ALA A 161 -13.92 -8.70 -11.42
CA ALA A 161 -14.10 -10.11 -11.12
C ALA A 161 -15.60 -10.47 -11.24
N ASP A 162 -16.16 -10.26 -12.42
CA ASP A 162 -17.60 -10.27 -12.64
C ASP A 162 -18.25 -11.66 -12.69
N GLU A 163 -17.46 -12.71 -12.46
CA GLU A 163 -17.92 -14.10 -12.30
C GLU A 163 -17.37 -14.71 -10.99
N TYR A 164 -16.96 -13.88 -10.03
CA TYR A 164 -16.38 -14.33 -8.75
C TYR A 164 -17.33 -14.01 -7.57
N PRO A 165 -17.44 -14.91 -6.55
CA PRO A 165 -18.40 -14.78 -5.46
C PRO A 165 -17.91 -13.79 -4.40
N MET A 166 -17.93 -12.50 -4.75
CA MET A 166 -17.54 -11.39 -3.88
C MET A 166 -18.64 -10.33 -3.86
N GLU A 167 -19.23 -10.11 -2.68
CA GLU A 167 -20.34 -9.16 -2.49
C GLU A 167 -20.29 -8.45 -1.14
N GLY A 168 -21.25 -7.54 -0.92
CA GLY A 168 -21.38 -6.72 0.27
C GLY A 168 -20.47 -5.50 0.21
N TYR A 169 -19.79 -5.20 1.30
CA TYR A 169 -18.76 -4.17 1.33
C TYR A 169 -17.48 -4.76 0.72
N VAL A 170 -17.28 -4.57 -0.59
CA VAL A 170 -16.12 -5.12 -1.32
C VAL A 170 -14.97 -4.12 -1.34
N LEU A 171 -13.81 -4.51 -0.79
CA LEU A 171 -12.64 -3.64 -0.59
C LEU A 171 -12.22 -2.92 -1.88
N LEU A 172 -12.08 -3.65 -2.99
CA LEU A 172 -11.67 -3.08 -4.28
C LEU A 172 -12.55 -1.89 -4.69
N ASN A 173 -13.87 -2.03 -4.56
CA ASN A 173 -14.81 -1.00 -4.97
C ASN A 173 -14.68 0.25 -4.08
N GLN A 174 -14.43 0.06 -2.78
CA GLN A 174 -14.20 1.18 -1.86
C GLN A 174 -12.88 1.89 -2.16
N ILE A 175 -11.82 1.13 -2.45
CA ILE A 175 -10.51 1.67 -2.83
C ILE A 175 -10.61 2.53 -4.09
N LEU A 176 -11.31 2.04 -5.12
CA LEU A 176 -11.50 2.78 -6.36
C LEU A 176 -12.32 4.06 -6.13
N ARG A 177 -13.37 4.00 -5.31
CA ARG A 177 -14.15 5.19 -4.91
C ARG A 177 -13.29 6.22 -4.19
N PHE A 178 -12.52 5.78 -3.19
CA PHE A 178 -11.56 6.62 -2.49
C PHE A 178 -10.58 7.26 -3.47
N TRP A 179 -9.95 6.48 -4.33
CA TRP A 179 -8.93 6.96 -5.26
C TRP A 179 -9.50 7.98 -6.25
N ALA A 180 -10.66 7.70 -6.84
CA ALA A 180 -11.35 8.62 -7.73
C ALA A 180 -11.65 9.96 -7.04
N PHE A 181 -12.25 9.94 -5.85
CA PHE A 181 -12.57 11.17 -5.13
C PHE A 181 -11.34 11.90 -4.57
N LYS A 182 -10.28 11.18 -4.19
CA LYS A 182 -8.97 11.79 -3.85
C LYS A 182 -8.41 12.57 -5.04
N LYS A 183 -8.44 12.00 -6.25
CA LYS A 183 -7.98 12.69 -7.47
C LYS A 183 -8.86 13.87 -7.83
N VAL A 184 -10.19 13.72 -7.77
CA VAL A 184 -11.12 14.85 -8.01
C VAL A 184 -10.89 15.97 -6.99
N GLY A 185 -10.82 15.64 -5.69
CA GLY A 185 -10.56 16.61 -4.63
C GLY A 185 -9.25 17.37 -4.83
N GLY A 186 -8.16 16.66 -5.13
CA GLY A 186 -6.85 17.26 -5.38
C GLY A 186 -6.79 18.11 -6.65
N PHE A 187 -7.40 17.65 -7.75
CA PHE A 187 -7.35 18.36 -9.04
C PHE A 187 -8.22 19.61 -9.07
N TYR A 188 -9.41 19.57 -8.47
CA TYR A 188 -10.34 20.69 -8.43
C TYR A 188 -10.20 21.57 -7.17
N GLU A 189 -9.28 21.23 -6.27
CA GLU A 189 -9.15 21.87 -4.95
C GLU A 189 -10.49 21.88 -4.20
N SER A 190 -11.22 20.76 -4.27
CA SER A 190 -12.57 20.65 -3.72
C SER A 190 -12.55 20.06 -2.31
N ASP A 191 -12.94 20.88 -1.33
CA ASP A 191 -13.12 20.43 0.06
C ASP A 191 -14.15 19.31 0.18
N LEU A 192 -15.24 19.37 -0.59
CA LEU A 192 -16.30 18.35 -0.58
C LEU A 192 -15.74 16.96 -0.89
N PHE A 193 -15.01 16.82 -1.99
CA PHE A 193 -14.40 15.55 -2.38
C PHE A 193 -13.23 15.16 -1.49
N THR A 194 -12.45 16.14 -1.01
CA THR A 194 -11.35 15.88 -0.08
C THR A 194 -11.87 15.31 1.23
N VAL A 195 -12.91 15.91 1.83
CA VAL A 195 -13.54 15.43 3.05
C VAL A 195 -14.17 14.06 2.83
N LYS A 196 -14.94 13.86 1.76
CA LYS A 196 -15.56 12.55 1.47
C LYS A 196 -14.52 11.45 1.24
N SER A 197 -13.48 11.71 0.45
CA SER A 197 -12.44 10.72 0.18
C SER A 197 -11.70 10.33 1.47
N ASN A 198 -11.41 11.29 2.35
CA ASN A 198 -10.83 10.99 3.66
C ASN A 198 -11.79 10.15 4.53
N ALA A 199 -13.08 10.46 4.55
CA ALA A 199 -14.06 9.67 5.31
C ALA A 199 -14.14 8.21 4.80
N ILE A 200 -14.12 8.00 3.48
CA ILE A 200 -14.06 6.66 2.88
C ILE A 200 -12.75 5.96 3.24
N LYS A 201 -11.62 6.66 3.19
CA LYS A 201 -10.31 6.11 3.58
C LYS A 201 -10.33 5.65 5.03
N ASP A 202 -10.82 6.49 5.95
CA ASP A 202 -10.92 6.19 7.38
C ASP A 202 -11.85 4.97 7.60
N ALA A 203 -12.97 4.89 6.89
CA ALA A 203 -13.87 3.73 6.91
C ALA A 203 -13.22 2.46 6.36
N ILE A 204 -12.39 2.55 5.31
CA ILE A 204 -11.64 1.41 4.79
C ILE A 204 -10.65 0.90 5.84
N SER A 205 -9.84 1.79 6.41
CA SER A 205 -8.82 1.45 7.40
C SER A 205 -9.43 0.76 8.62
N TYR A 206 -10.57 1.25 9.12
CA TYR A 206 -11.26 0.62 10.24
C TYR A 206 -11.84 -0.75 9.90
N HIS A 207 -12.69 -0.82 8.85
CA HIS A 207 -13.44 -2.04 8.59
C HIS A 207 -12.55 -3.14 8.00
N PHE A 208 -11.68 -2.83 7.05
CA PHE A 208 -10.89 -3.85 6.36
C PHE A 208 -9.55 -4.14 7.01
N PHE A 209 -8.93 -3.16 7.69
CA PHE A 209 -7.59 -3.32 8.26
C PHE A 209 -7.56 -3.36 9.80
N GLY A 210 -8.67 -2.99 10.46
CA GLY A 210 -8.75 -2.93 11.92
C GLY A 210 -7.93 -1.80 12.51
N GLU A 211 -7.75 -0.72 11.76
CA GLU A 211 -6.99 0.43 12.17
C GLU A 211 -7.90 1.63 12.40
N GLY A 212 -7.72 2.28 13.54
CA GLY A 212 -8.30 3.59 13.84
C GLY A 212 -9.68 3.53 14.40
N GLN A 213 -10.37 4.67 14.31
CA GLN A 213 -11.71 4.82 14.86
C GLN A 213 -12.72 5.07 13.77
N CYS A 214 -13.84 4.37 13.84
CA CYS A 214 -15.02 4.68 13.06
C CYS A 214 -16.15 5.13 13.99
N LYS A 215 -16.88 6.18 13.60
CA LYS A 215 -18.03 6.69 14.36
C LYS A 215 -19.14 5.64 14.48
N GLN A 216 -19.30 4.79 13.47
CA GLN A 216 -20.35 3.79 13.42
C GLN A 216 -19.87 2.54 12.69
N THR A 217 -19.74 1.43 13.43
CA THR A 217 -19.39 0.13 12.85
C THR A 217 -20.47 -0.36 11.87
N LEU A 218 -20.02 -1.03 10.81
CA LEU A 218 -20.85 -1.77 9.86
C LEU A 218 -20.98 -3.25 10.21
N PHE A 219 -20.27 -3.72 11.23
CA PHE A 219 -20.33 -5.08 11.70
C PHE A 219 -21.56 -5.30 12.58
N THR A 220 -22.04 -6.55 12.58
CA THR A 220 -23.01 -7.00 13.59
C THR A 220 -22.29 -7.24 14.92
N GLU A 221 -23.04 -7.31 16.02
CA GLU A 221 -22.46 -7.56 17.35
C GLU A 221 -21.60 -8.84 17.40
N ILE A 222 -22.05 -9.91 16.74
CA ILE A 222 -21.29 -11.18 16.67
C ILE A 222 -19.99 -11.00 15.87
N GLN A 223 -20.04 -10.25 14.77
CA GLN A 223 -18.85 -9.95 13.97
C GLN A 223 -17.87 -9.07 14.76
N ASP A 224 -18.35 -8.07 15.50
CA ASP A 224 -17.50 -7.24 16.36
C ASP A 224 -16.82 -8.08 17.46
N GLN A 225 -17.56 -8.99 18.10
CA GLN A 225 -17.00 -9.94 19.07
C GLN A 225 -15.90 -10.80 18.44
N GLU A 226 -16.15 -11.39 17.26
CA GLU A 226 -15.15 -12.17 16.52
C GLU A 226 -13.91 -11.31 16.20
N LEU A 227 -14.11 -10.15 15.60
CA LEU A 227 -13.05 -9.26 15.12
C LEU A 227 -12.21 -8.65 16.24
N SER A 228 -12.79 -8.45 17.43
CA SER A 228 -12.07 -7.93 18.61
C SER A 228 -10.95 -8.86 19.09
N THR A 229 -10.98 -10.13 18.69
CA THR A 229 -9.95 -11.13 19.05
C THR A 229 -8.84 -11.26 18.02
N LEU A 230 -8.95 -10.55 16.88
CA LEU A 230 -8.07 -10.72 15.72
C LEU A 230 -7.12 -9.54 15.54
N TRP A 231 -5.85 -9.84 15.31
CA TRP A 231 -4.78 -8.85 15.14
C TRP A 231 -3.90 -9.14 13.93
N GLY A 232 -3.10 -8.14 13.53
CA GLY A 232 -2.18 -8.24 12.40
C GLY A 232 -2.87 -8.70 11.11
N VAL A 233 -2.23 -9.62 10.38
CA VAL A 233 -2.77 -10.19 9.14
C VAL A 233 -4.14 -10.87 9.29
N HIS A 234 -4.51 -11.34 10.50
CA HIS A 234 -5.78 -12.03 10.73
C HIS A 234 -6.99 -11.09 10.75
N ARG A 235 -6.73 -9.78 10.88
CA ARG A 235 -7.74 -8.71 10.89
C ARG A 235 -8.06 -8.18 9.48
N ILE A 236 -7.22 -8.52 8.49
CA ILE A 236 -7.38 -8.13 7.09
C ILE A 236 -8.49 -8.93 6.41
N MET A 237 -9.33 -8.27 5.61
CA MET A 237 -10.37 -8.90 4.80
C MET A 237 -10.55 -8.19 3.45
N SER A 238 -11.21 -8.87 2.49
CA SER A 238 -11.50 -8.32 1.15
C SER A 238 -12.96 -8.00 0.93
N SER A 239 -13.87 -8.64 1.66
CA SER A 239 -15.25 -8.20 1.76
C SER A 239 -15.93 -8.65 3.04
N PHE A 240 -17.09 -8.06 3.33
CA PHE A 240 -18.01 -8.55 4.35
C PHE A 240 -19.43 -8.12 4.04
N ASN A 241 -20.40 -8.84 4.60
CA ASN A 241 -21.82 -8.48 4.59
C ASN A 241 -22.42 -8.84 5.98
N PRO A 242 -23.69 -8.53 6.26
CA PRO A 242 -24.30 -8.88 7.55
C PRO A 242 -24.26 -10.38 7.91
N GLY A 243 -24.13 -11.26 6.91
CA GLY A 243 -24.08 -12.71 7.07
C GLY A 243 -22.67 -13.30 7.22
N GLY A 244 -21.59 -12.55 6.97
CA GLY A 244 -20.24 -13.09 7.09
C GLY A 244 -19.11 -12.20 6.58
N ILE A 245 -17.88 -12.63 6.86
CA ILE A 245 -16.63 -11.95 6.48
C ILE A 245 -15.87 -12.83 5.48
N ASN A 246 -15.32 -12.21 4.44
CA ASN A 246 -14.49 -12.87 3.43
C ASN A 246 -13.03 -12.39 3.52
N LYS A 247 -12.15 -13.29 3.95
CA LYS A 247 -10.70 -13.02 4.10
C LYS A 247 -9.85 -13.54 2.94
N ARG A 248 -10.46 -14.01 1.83
CA ARG A 248 -9.69 -14.33 0.62
C ARG A 248 -8.94 -13.09 0.17
N ILE A 249 -7.68 -13.27 -0.16
CA ILE A 249 -6.80 -12.25 -0.70
C ILE A 249 -7.35 -11.85 -2.07
N ASP A 250 -7.68 -10.58 -2.24
CA ASP A 250 -7.88 -9.94 -3.54
C ASP A 250 -6.59 -9.21 -3.90
N SER A 251 -5.81 -9.80 -4.80
CA SER A 251 -4.47 -9.33 -5.10
C SER A 251 -4.45 -7.92 -5.70
N LEU A 252 -5.47 -7.56 -6.49
CA LEU A 252 -5.58 -6.21 -7.05
C LEU A 252 -5.94 -5.20 -5.97
N ALA A 253 -6.93 -5.52 -5.12
CA ALA A 253 -7.35 -4.63 -4.04
C ALA A 253 -6.20 -4.33 -3.06
N TYR A 254 -5.50 -5.38 -2.61
CA TYR A 254 -4.40 -5.22 -1.66
C TYR A 254 -3.23 -4.45 -2.28
N SER A 255 -2.92 -4.71 -3.56
CA SER A 255 -1.88 -3.95 -4.28
C SER A 255 -2.23 -2.47 -4.37
N LEU A 256 -3.47 -2.12 -4.76
CA LEU A 256 -3.90 -0.72 -4.86
C LEU A 256 -3.93 -0.03 -3.49
N ALA A 257 -4.31 -0.74 -2.42
CA ALA A 257 -4.24 -0.21 -1.05
C ALA A 257 -2.80 0.17 -0.64
N ILE A 258 -1.81 -0.64 -1.01
CA ILE A 258 -0.38 -0.35 -0.80
C ILE A 258 0.03 0.86 -1.65
N GLY A 259 -0.29 0.87 -2.94
CA GLY A 259 0.11 1.96 -3.85
C GLY A 259 -0.46 3.32 -3.45
N LEU A 260 -1.70 3.34 -2.93
CA LEU A 260 -2.39 4.54 -2.49
C LEU A 260 -2.04 5.00 -1.07
N GLY A 261 -1.39 4.14 -0.28
CA GLY A 261 -1.17 4.36 1.15
C GLY A 261 -2.51 4.61 1.86
N ILE A 262 -3.37 3.59 1.96
CA ILE A 262 -4.64 3.72 2.69
C ILE A 262 -4.45 3.50 4.19
N GLY A 263 -3.75 2.42 4.57
CA GLY A 263 -3.41 2.11 5.96
C GLY A 263 -2.07 2.69 6.41
N THR A 264 -1.66 2.29 7.61
CA THR A 264 -0.29 2.52 8.11
C THR A 264 0.77 1.79 7.27
N LEU A 265 2.04 2.12 7.50
CA LEU A 265 3.16 1.34 6.97
C LEU A 265 3.08 -0.13 7.38
N GLU A 266 2.70 -0.41 8.62
CA GLU A 266 2.52 -1.76 9.15
C GLU A 266 1.41 -2.51 8.39
N THR A 267 0.34 -1.83 8.01
CA THR A 267 -0.69 -2.42 7.14
C THR A 267 -0.18 -2.65 5.72
N GLU A 268 0.60 -1.74 5.14
CA GLU A 268 1.25 -2.00 3.85
C GLU A 268 2.12 -3.27 3.90
N GLU A 269 2.89 -3.46 4.97
CA GLU A 269 3.71 -4.65 5.21
C GLU A 269 2.87 -5.93 5.40
N ARG A 270 1.74 -5.85 6.13
CA ARG A 270 0.79 -6.98 6.30
C ARG A 270 0.16 -7.39 4.97
N LEU A 271 -0.26 -6.42 4.16
CA LEU A 271 -0.83 -6.66 2.83
C LEU A 271 0.21 -7.31 1.91
N GLU A 272 1.43 -6.78 1.90
CA GLU A 272 2.55 -7.34 1.13
C GLU A 272 2.89 -8.77 1.59
N TYR A 273 2.90 -9.03 2.90
CA TYR A 273 3.07 -10.38 3.45
C TYR A 273 2.01 -11.36 2.93
N LEU A 274 0.74 -10.95 2.93
CA LEU A 274 -0.36 -11.77 2.42
C LEU A 274 -0.20 -12.04 0.92
N LEU A 275 0.15 -11.03 0.12
CA LEU A 275 0.42 -11.20 -1.30
C LEU A 275 1.62 -12.13 -1.55
N ASN A 276 2.67 -12.01 -0.74
CA ASN A 276 3.82 -12.89 -0.81
C ASN A 276 3.42 -14.33 -0.54
N LYS A 277 2.63 -14.57 0.52
CA LYS A 277 2.05 -15.88 0.83
C LYS A 277 1.20 -16.43 -0.32
N ALA A 278 0.36 -15.61 -0.95
CA ALA A 278 -0.45 -16.02 -2.10
C ALA A 278 0.40 -16.38 -3.33
N SER A 279 1.60 -15.79 -3.47
CA SER A 279 2.51 -16.06 -4.58
C SER A 279 3.38 -17.31 -4.39
N GLN A 280 3.41 -17.90 -3.19
CA GLN A 280 4.25 -19.07 -2.90
C GLN A 280 3.82 -20.26 -3.75
N GLY A 281 4.78 -20.91 -4.41
CA GLY A 281 4.53 -22.05 -5.29
C GLY A 281 4.00 -21.69 -6.68
N HIS A 282 3.81 -20.40 -6.99
CA HIS A 282 3.33 -19.93 -8.29
C HIS A 282 4.37 -19.07 -9.01
N ILE A 283 4.43 -19.18 -10.33
CA ILE A 283 5.05 -18.17 -11.20
C ILE A 283 4.03 -17.04 -11.38
N GLY A 284 4.31 -15.90 -10.78
CA GLY A 284 3.40 -14.77 -10.68
C GLY A 284 2.45 -14.85 -9.48
N LEU A 285 1.56 -13.89 -9.40
CA LEU A 285 0.57 -13.71 -8.33
C LEU A 285 -0.82 -14.13 -8.80
N PRO A 286 -1.47 -15.10 -8.13
CA PRO A 286 -2.89 -15.40 -8.31
C PRO A 286 -3.77 -14.19 -8.05
N SER A 287 -4.85 -14.03 -8.82
CA SER A 287 -5.77 -12.90 -8.66
C SER A 287 -6.54 -12.95 -7.35
N PHE A 288 -6.95 -14.16 -6.94
CA PHE A 288 -7.57 -14.43 -5.65
C PHE A 288 -6.94 -15.66 -5.00
N HIS A 289 -6.79 -15.63 -3.68
CA HIS A 289 -6.20 -16.74 -2.92
C HIS A 289 -6.81 -16.85 -1.50
N PRO A 290 -7.03 -18.05 -0.93
CA PRO A 290 -6.88 -19.36 -1.55
C PRO A 290 -7.86 -19.57 -2.72
N ILE A 291 -7.50 -20.50 -3.60
CA ILE A 291 -8.31 -20.94 -4.74
C ILE A 291 -9.54 -21.68 -4.20
N ILE A 292 -10.72 -21.38 -4.74
CA ILE A 292 -11.97 -22.06 -4.39
C ILE A 292 -11.97 -23.44 -5.04
N THR A 293 -12.10 -24.50 -4.21
CA THR A 293 -12.20 -25.89 -4.64
C THR A 293 -13.63 -26.41 -4.47
N LYS A 294 -13.91 -27.66 -4.85
CA LYS A 294 -15.27 -28.24 -4.79
C LYS A 294 -15.78 -28.42 -3.36
N GLU A 295 -14.86 -28.42 -2.40
CA GLU A 295 -15.09 -28.58 -0.98
C GLU A 295 -15.52 -27.26 -0.32
N ASP A 296 -15.28 -26.12 -0.97
CA ASP A 296 -15.68 -24.79 -0.48
C ASP A 296 -17.16 -24.51 -0.72
N LYS A 297 -17.78 -23.80 0.22
CA LYS A 297 -19.20 -23.42 0.15
C LYS A 297 -19.49 -22.51 -1.05
N GLU A 298 -18.53 -21.69 -1.44
CA GLU A 298 -18.62 -20.71 -2.51
C GLU A 298 -18.53 -21.34 -3.91
N TYR A 299 -18.14 -22.62 -4.03
CA TYR A 299 -18.00 -23.28 -5.33
C TYR A 299 -19.31 -23.34 -6.11
N GLN A 300 -20.44 -23.52 -5.43
CA GLN A 300 -21.76 -23.51 -6.08
C GLN A 300 -22.08 -22.14 -6.71
N GLN A 301 -21.59 -21.05 -6.13
CA GLN A 301 -21.75 -19.72 -6.71
C GLN A 301 -20.94 -19.58 -8.00
N LEU A 302 -19.73 -20.13 -8.05
CA LEU A 302 -18.94 -20.17 -9.29
C LEU A 302 -19.65 -20.94 -10.42
N LEU A 303 -20.32 -22.04 -10.09
CA LEU A 303 -21.06 -22.85 -11.06
C LEU A 303 -22.36 -22.21 -11.56
N SER A 304 -22.88 -21.21 -10.85
CA SER A 304 -24.15 -20.54 -11.18
C SER A 304 -23.96 -19.10 -11.67
N ASN A 305 -22.75 -18.55 -11.57
CA ASN A 305 -22.42 -17.18 -11.93
C ASN A 305 -21.37 -17.11 -13.06
N TYR A 306 -21.77 -17.42 -14.29
CA TYR A 306 -20.96 -17.20 -15.50
C TYR A 306 -21.84 -16.84 -16.71
N ALA A 307 -21.28 -16.18 -17.71
CA ALA A 307 -22.06 -15.68 -18.86
C ALA A 307 -22.26 -16.70 -20.00
N TYR A 308 -21.22 -17.43 -20.39
CA TYR A 308 -21.24 -18.29 -21.60
C TYR A 308 -20.83 -19.72 -21.30
N SER A 309 -19.69 -19.89 -20.66
CA SER A 309 -19.13 -21.19 -20.30
C SER A 309 -18.38 -21.07 -18.98
N PHE A 310 -18.33 -22.16 -18.23
CA PHE A 310 -17.69 -22.18 -16.92
C PHE A 310 -16.16 -22.10 -17.03
N LYS A 311 -15.59 -20.95 -16.66
CA LYS A 311 -14.13 -20.67 -16.70
C LYS A 311 -13.43 -20.78 -15.35
N ASN A 312 -14.11 -20.48 -14.24
CA ASN A 312 -13.55 -20.36 -12.89
C ASN A 312 -13.24 -21.71 -12.20
N LYS A 313 -12.63 -22.64 -12.95
CA LYS A 313 -12.01 -23.84 -12.38
C LYS A 313 -10.86 -23.43 -11.46
N ALA A 314 -10.46 -24.32 -10.55
CA ALA A 314 -9.35 -24.06 -9.64
C ALA A 314 -8.07 -23.68 -10.40
N GLY A 315 -7.52 -22.49 -10.12
CA GLY A 315 -6.32 -21.95 -10.78
C GLY A 315 -6.59 -21.21 -12.09
N HIS A 316 -7.85 -21.07 -12.52
CA HIS A 316 -8.22 -20.41 -13.77
C HIS A 316 -9.03 -19.14 -13.55
N PHE A 317 -8.93 -18.22 -14.52
CA PHE A 317 -9.73 -17.00 -14.65
C PHE A 317 -9.71 -16.21 -13.33
N HIS A 318 -10.84 -15.80 -12.77
CA HIS A 318 -10.86 -15.11 -11.47
C HIS A 318 -10.46 -16.05 -10.32
N ASN A 319 -10.77 -17.34 -10.40
CA ASN A 319 -10.49 -18.32 -9.34
C ASN A 319 -9.01 -18.77 -9.29
N GLY A 320 -8.13 -17.82 -9.02
CA GLY A 320 -6.69 -18.05 -8.85
C GLY A 320 -5.86 -17.94 -10.12
N GLY A 321 -6.45 -17.61 -11.28
CA GLY A 321 -5.68 -17.37 -12.49
C GLY A 321 -4.64 -16.26 -12.31
N ILE A 322 -3.52 -16.39 -13.01
CA ILE A 322 -2.45 -15.38 -13.03
C ILE A 322 -2.78 -14.35 -14.10
N TRP A 323 -3.24 -13.17 -13.69
CA TRP A 323 -3.58 -12.10 -14.62
C TRP A 323 -2.41 -11.12 -14.76
N PRO A 324 -1.92 -10.88 -15.99
CA PRO A 324 -0.86 -9.92 -16.24
C PRO A 324 -1.22 -8.51 -15.79
N MET A 325 -2.51 -8.16 -15.87
CA MET A 325 -3.04 -6.91 -15.37
C MET A 325 -2.84 -6.76 -13.85
N VAL A 326 -3.24 -7.76 -13.07
CA VAL A 326 -3.11 -7.75 -11.61
C VAL A 326 -1.64 -7.66 -11.22
N ASN A 327 -0.81 -8.53 -11.80
CA ASN A 327 0.63 -8.58 -11.54
C ASN A 327 1.34 -7.26 -11.91
N GLY A 328 0.94 -6.65 -13.03
CA GLY A 328 1.45 -5.37 -13.48
C GLY A 328 1.14 -4.23 -12.51
N TRP A 329 -0.10 -4.16 -12.01
CA TRP A 329 -0.48 -3.23 -10.95
C TRP A 329 0.25 -3.51 -9.64
N THR A 330 0.43 -4.77 -9.25
CA THR A 330 1.19 -5.13 -8.05
C THR A 330 2.62 -4.60 -8.12
N LEU A 331 3.34 -4.85 -9.21
CA LEU A 331 4.69 -4.32 -9.41
C LEU A 331 4.73 -2.79 -9.36
N ALA A 332 3.76 -2.13 -10.01
CA ALA A 332 3.67 -0.67 -9.99
C ALA A 332 3.39 -0.11 -8.58
N CYS A 333 2.59 -0.80 -7.76
CA CYS A 333 2.29 -0.36 -6.40
C CYS A 333 3.45 -0.62 -5.44
N LEU A 334 4.12 -1.77 -5.55
CA LEU A 334 5.27 -2.11 -4.71
C LEU A 334 6.46 -1.19 -4.98
N SER A 335 6.71 -0.79 -6.23
CA SER A 335 7.80 0.14 -6.57
C SER A 335 7.65 1.51 -5.90
N LEU A 336 6.43 1.92 -5.55
CA LEU A 336 6.15 3.16 -4.83
C LEU A 336 6.49 3.10 -3.34
N THR A 337 6.69 1.92 -2.76
CA THR A 337 6.95 1.77 -1.32
C THR A 337 8.38 2.17 -0.94
N LYS A 338 9.32 2.10 -1.89
CA LYS A 338 10.76 2.36 -1.68
C LYS A 338 11.41 1.51 -0.58
N ARG A 339 10.83 0.34 -0.31
CA ARG A 339 11.36 -0.66 0.62
C ARG A 339 11.93 -1.82 -0.19
N GLU A 340 12.94 -2.49 0.35
CA GLU A 340 13.34 -3.79 -0.17
C GLU A 340 12.14 -4.74 -0.07
N SER A 341 11.72 -5.26 -1.22
CA SER A 341 10.51 -6.07 -1.34
C SER A 341 10.88 -7.37 -2.04
N THR A 342 10.97 -8.46 -1.27
CA THR A 342 11.22 -9.79 -1.83
C THR A 342 10.10 -10.22 -2.77
N LEU A 343 8.87 -9.74 -2.52
CA LEU A 343 7.76 -9.94 -3.43
C LEU A 343 7.96 -9.20 -4.75
N TYR A 344 8.41 -7.94 -4.74
CA TYR A 344 8.70 -7.19 -5.95
C TYR A 344 9.77 -7.91 -6.80
N GLU A 345 10.88 -8.30 -6.17
CA GLU A 345 11.98 -9.00 -6.85
C GLU A 345 11.51 -10.33 -7.46
N LYS A 346 10.76 -11.12 -6.70
CA LYS A 346 10.15 -12.36 -7.18
C LYS A 346 9.22 -12.10 -8.36
N LEU A 347 8.26 -11.17 -8.22
CA LEU A 347 7.27 -10.91 -9.25
C LEU A 347 7.89 -10.30 -10.50
N ASP A 348 8.91 -9.46 -10.37
CA ASP A 348 9.60 -8.92 -11.54
C ASP A 348 10.31 -10.06 -12.28
N ALA A 349 11.01 -10.94 -11.56
CA ALA A 349 11.61 -12.14 -12.14
C ALA A 349 10.57 -13.09 -12.78
N ASP A 350 9.43 -13.30 -12.12
CA ASP A 350 8.32 -14.11 -12.66
C ASP A 350 7.75 -13.47 -13.93
N PHE A 351 7.55 -12.15 -13.93
CA PHE A 351 7.07 -11.41 -15.10
C PHE A 351 8.09 -11.51 -16.25
N HIS A 352 9.40 -11.49 -15.94
CA HIS A 352 10.48 -11.77 -16.88
C HIS A 352 10.40 -13.20 -17.45
N GLN A 353 10.16 -14.21 -16.61
CA GLN A 353 10.02 -15.60 -17.02
C GLN A 353 8.78 -15.83 -17.89
N LEU A 354 7.66 -15.19 -17.55
CA LEU A 354 6.44 -15.17 -18.35
C LEU A 354 6.66 -14.56 -19.74
N ARG A 355 7.75 -13.81 -19.97
CA ARG A 355 8.12 -13.32 -21.32
C ARG A 355 8.90 -14.33 -22.16
N GLY A 356 9.72 -15.15 -21.50
CA GLY A 356 10.65 -16.05 -22.16
C GLY A 356 10.08 -17.45 -22.38
N LYS A 357 9.70 -18.12 -21.30
CA LYS A 357 9.27 -19.53 -21.33
C LYS A 357 7.80 -19.70 -21.74
N PHE A 358 6.98 -18.70 -21.44
CA PHE A 358 5.56 -18.69 -21.78
C PHE A 358 5.35 -17.63 -22.86
N PRO A 359 4.62 -17.91 -23.95
CA PRO A 359 4.46 -16.95 -25.04
C PRO A 359 3.47 -15.82 -24.67
N TYR A 360 3.55 -15.25 -23.46
CA TYR A 360 2.74 -14.11 -23.05
C TYR A 360 2.83 -12.95 -24.04
N PHE A 361 4.05 -12.57 -24.41
CA PHE A 361 4.30 -11.49 -25.38
C PHE A 361 4.03 -11.90 -26.83
N LYS A 362 3.76 -13.18 -27.10
CA LYS A 362 3.34 -13.61 -28.43
C LYS A 362 1.89 -13.21 -28.70
N ASN A 363 1.04 -13.26 -27.67
CA ASN A 363 -0.41 -13.16 -27.84
C ASN A 363 -1.10 -12.20 -26.87
N PHE A 364 -0.45 -11.64 -25.85
CA PHE A 364 -1.08 -10.80 -24.81
C PHE A 364 -2.41 -11.39 -24.29
N SER A 365 -2.35 -12.65 -23.89
CA SER A 365 -3.50 -13.40 -23.38
C SER A 365 -4.06 -12.78 -22.10
N GLU A 366 -5.36 -12.99 -21.90
CA GLU A 366 -6.14 -12.51 -20.76
C GLU A 366 -5.60 -13.00 -19.42
N TYR A 367 -5.33 -14.31 -19.28
CA TYR A 367 -4.76 -14.89 -18.07
C TYR A 367 -3.96 -16.16 -18.33
N PHE A 368 -3.24 -16.62 -17.31
CA PHE A 368 -2.59 -17.93 -17.27
C PHE A 368 -3.20 -18.81 -16.18
N ASP A 369 -3.28 -20.12 -16.44
CA ASP A 369 -3.58 -21.11 -15.40
C ASP A 369 -2.45 -21.13 -14.37
N ALA A 370 -2.79 -21.04 -13.08
CA ALA A 370 -1.82 -21.03 -11.99
C ALA A 370 -1.13 -22.39 -11.75
N ASN A 371 -1.62 -23.47 -12.34
CA ASN A 371 -1.08 -24.82 -12.16
C ASN A 371 -0.05 -25.19 -13.23
N ASN A 372 -0.38 -24.96 -14.51
CA ASN A 372 0.45 -25.36 -15.65
C ASN A 372 1.02 -24.17 -16.45
N TYR A 373 0.60 -22.94 -16.14
CA TYR A 373 1.03 -21.69 -16.77
C TYR A 373 0.75 -21.60 -18.27
N GLU A 374 -0.22 -22.37 -18.77
CA GLU A 374 -0.75 -22.20 -20.12
C GLU A 374 -1.61 -20.94 -20.20
N ALA A 375 -1.57 -20.29 -21.36
CA ALA A 375 -2.28 -19.05 -21.63
C ALA A 375 -3.72 -19.32 -22.10
N TYR A 376 -4.69 -18.65 -21.48
CA TYR A 376 -6.12 -18.82 -21.76
C TYR A 376 -6.81 -17.46 -21.96
N GLY A 377 -8.07 -17.53 -22.37
CA GLY A 377 -8.94 -16.37 -22.60
C GLY A 377 -8.61 -15.60 -23.88
N THR A 378 -9.10 -14.36 -23.96
CA THR A 378 -8.96 -13.49 -25.13
C THR A 378 -7.49 -13.15 -25.40
N LYS A 379 -7.08 -13.13 -26.67
CA LYS A 379 -5.72 -12.72 -27.07
C LYS A 379 -5.73 -11.25 -27.49
N ASN A 380 -4.54 -10.71 -27.72
CA ASN A 380 -4.29 -9.32 -28.10
C ASN A 380 -4.98 -8.31 -27.18
N LEU A 381 -5.10 -8.66 -25.89
CA LEU A 381 -5.89 -7.90 -24.95
C LEU A 381 -5.12 -6.66 -24.49
N CYS A 382 -5.69 -5.47 -24.72
CA CYS A 382 -5.10 -4.21 -24.28
C CYS A 382 -4.96 -4.16 -22.77
N PHE A 383 -5.85 -4.84 -22.05
CA PHE A 383 -5.84 -4.93 -20.61
C PHE A 383 -4.57 -5.64 -20.09
N SER A 384 -4.15 -6.71 -20.76
CA SER A 384 -2.90 -7.40 -20.48
C SER A 384 -1.69 -6.55 -20.87
N ALA A 385 -1.69 -5.95 -22.06
CA ALA A 385 -0.61 -5.06 -22.49
C ALA A 385 -0.41 -3.87 -21.53
N ALA A 386 -1.51 -3.31 -21.01
CA ALA A 386 -1.49 -2.23 -20.03
C ALA A 386 -0.84 -2.66 -18.71
N GLY A 387 -1.12 -3.87 -18.21
CA GLY A 387 -0.46 -4.43 -17.02
C GLY A 387 1.07 -4.40 -17.14
N HIS A 388 1.61 -4.90 -18.26
CA HIS A 388 3.05 -4.83 -18.51
C HIS A 388 3.58 -3.39 -18.57
N LEU A 389 2.88 -2.49 -19.27
CA LEU A 389 3.32 -1.10 -19.35
C LEU A 389 3.29 -0.39 -17.99
N LEU A 390 2.36 -0.74 -17.12
CA LEU A 390 2.30 -0.18 -15.77
C LEU A 390 3.46 -0.65 -14.89
N SER A 391 3.87 -1.92 -15.00
CA SER A 391 5.04 -2.42 -14.26
C SER A 391 6.35 -1.74 -14.68
N GLN A 392 6.39 -1.20 -15.90
CA GLN A 392 7.54 -0.47 -16.44
C GLN A 392 7.36 1.06 -16.40
N ALA A 393 6.34 1.57 -15.72
CA ALA A 393 6.10 3.01 -15.62
C ALA A 393 7.16 3.69 -14.73
N SER A 394 7.55 4.92 -15.10
CA SER A 394 8.50 5.68 -14.28
C SER A 394 7.90 6.05 -12.92
N GLU A 395 8.77 6.10 -11.90
CA GLU A 395 8.39 6.51 -10.53
C GLU A 395 7.63 7.84 -10.55
N LYS A 396 8.13 8.85 -11.28
CA LYS A 396 7.48 10.16 -11.40
C LYS A 396 6.01 10.05 -11.82
N ARG A 397 5.72 9.20 -12.81
CA ARG A 397 4.36 9.03 -13.35
C ARG A 397 3.47 8.26 -12.37
N LEU A 398 4.00 7.22 -11.75
CA LEU A 398 3.29 6.49 -10.70
C LEU A 398 2.99 7.39 -9.49
N CYS A 399 3.93 8.19 -9.02
CA CYS A 399 3.72 9.16 -7.95
C CYS A 399 2.61 10.17 -8.26
N GLN A 400 2.54 10.66 -9.51
CA GLN A 400 1.48 11.56 -9.97
C GLN A 400 0.11 10.85 -10.05
N LEU A 401 0.08 9.62 -10.56
CA LEU A 401 -1.12 8.80 -10.68
C LEU A 401 -1.76 8.50 -9.31
N PHE A 402 -0.95 8.02 -8.36
CA PHE A 402 -1.39 7.63 -7.01
C PHE A 402 -1.46 8.81 -6.02
N GLY A 403 -0.84 9.93 -6.35
CA GLY A 403 -0.70 11.09 -5.46
C GLY A 403 0.11 10.75 -4.21
N ARG A 404 1.31 10.16 -4.40
CA ARG A 404 2.28 9.79 -3.35
C ARG A 404 3.56 10.62 -3.52
N GLN A 405 4.05 11.26 -2.46
CA GLN A 405 5.32 12.01 -2.47
C GLN A 405 6.51 11.10 -2.15
N THR A 406 7.71 11.44 -2.63
CA THR A 406 8.92 10.66 -2.39
C THR A 406 10.02 11.48 -1.70
N ASN A 407 10.51 10.98 -0.55
CA ASN A 407 11.40 11.70 0.36
C ASN A 407 12.89 11.50 0.00
N LEU A 408 13.36 12.09 -1.10
CA LEU A 408 14.78 11.99 -1.52
C LEU A 408 15.73 12.91 -0.73
N ILE A 409 15.22 13.91 0.01
CA ILE A 409 16.03 14.98 0.63
C ILE A 409 16.61 14.57 2.01
N ASP A 410 15.99 13.61 2.72
CA ASP A 410 16.39 13.25 4.09
C ASP A 410 17.77 12.55 4.17
N HIS A 411 18.24 11.88 3.11
CA HIS A 411 19.42 11.00 3.17
C HIS A 411 20.78 11.71 3.24
N VAL A 412 20.90 12.97 2.77
CA VAL A 412 22.21 13.66 2.71
C VAL A 412 22.64 14.16 4.09
N HIS A 413 21.75 14.83 4.83
CA HIS A 413 22.06 15.40 6.15
C HIS A 413 22.31 14.35 7.24
N ILE A 414 21.72 13.16 7.10
CA ILE A 414 21.92 12.06 8.04
C ILE A 414 23.40 11.63 8.05
N LYS A 415 24.08 11.61 6.90
CA LYS A 415 25.49 11.15 6.81
C LYS A 415 26.47 12.05 7.57
N ASP A 416 26.31 13.37 7.51
CA ASP A 416 27.21 14.31 8.19
C ASP A 416 27.08 14.19 9.71
N ASN A 417 25.84 14.09 10.22
CA ASN A 417 25.58 13.90 11.65
C ASN A 417 26.11 12.57 12.17
N VAL A 418 25.91 11.49 11.40
CA VAL A 418 26.42 10.16 11.72
C VAL A 418 27.94 10.20 11.83
N GLN A 419 28.65 10.81 10.87
CA GLN A 419 30.10 10.87 10.91
C GLN A 419 30.63 11.63 12.13
N GLN A 420 30.01 12.75 12.50
CA GLN A 420 30.39 13.52 13.68
C GLN A 420 30.19 12.71 14.97
N ILE A 421 29.04 12.06 15.13
CA ILE A 421 28.75 11.22 16.30
C ILE A 421 29.71 10.03 16.37
N VAL A 422 29.96 9.34 15.25
CA VAL A 422 30.91 8.22 15.18
C VAL A 422 32.31 8.67 15.63
N ASN A 423 32.78 9.84 15.18
CA ASN A 423 34.08 10.40 15.59
C ASN A 423 34.16 10.75 17.09
N LEU A 424 33.03 11.07 17.70
CA LEU A 424 32.95 11.39 19.13
C LEU A 424 32.94 10.11 19.97
N ILE A 425 32.08 9.15 19.64
CA ILE A 425 31.96 7.89 20.38
C ILE A 425 33.17 6.98 20.20
N SER A 426 33.90 7.09 19.06
CA SER A 426 35.10 6.30 18.80
C SER A 426 36.26 6.58 19.77
N LYS A 427 36.17 7.67 20.56
CA LYS A 427 37.16 8.04 21.58
C LYS A 427 36.95 7.34 22.93
N CYS A 428 35.87 6.59 23.09
CA CYS A 428 35.60 5.89 24.35
C CYS A 428 36.58 4.71 24.52
N GLU A 429 37.25 4.68 25.68
CA GLU A 429 38.24 3.65 26.01
C GLU A 429 37.59 2.39 26.61
N ASN A 430 36.46 2.55 27.31
CA ASN A 430 35.71 1.45 27.91
C ASN A 430 34.82 0.74 26.88
N LYS A 431 34.93 -0.59 26.82
CA LYS A 431 34.18 -1.43 25.88
C LYS A 431 33.35 -2.51 26.60
N PRO A 432 32.11 -2.76 26.15
CA PRO A 432 31.42 -2.04 25.06
C PRO A 432 30.99 -0.64 25.50
N CYS A 433 31.11 0.28 24.56
CA CYS A 433 30.69 1.67 24.71
C CYS A 433 29.17 1.77 24.48
N VAL A 434 28.43 2.39 25.40
CA VAL A 434 26.96 2.45 25.33
C VAL A 434 26.52 3.84 24.85
N LEU A 435 25.73 3.88 23.77
CA LEU A 435 25.16 5.10 23.21
C LEU A 435 23.63 5.05 23.29
N PHE A 436 23.04 5.98 24.04
CA PHE A 436 21.61 6.17 24.09
C PHE A 436 21.15 7.20 23.05
N ILE A 437 20.10 6.86 22.30
CA ILE A 437 19.44 7.75 21.35
C ILE A 437 17.98 7.88 21.73
N SER A 438 17.56 9.09 22.09
CA SER A 438 16.17 9.40 22.47
C SER A 438 15.61 10.58 21.67
N GLY A 439 14.30 10.79 21.77
CA GLY A 439 13.55 11.79 21.02
C GLY A 439 12.12 11.34 20.73
N GLU A 440 11.30 12.25 20.22
CA GLU A 440 9.88 11.98 20.02
C GLU A 440 9.58 11.00 18.87
N SER A 441 8.34 10.50 18.84
CA SER A 441 7.88 9.60 17.80
C SER A 441 8.02 10.24 16.41
N GLY A 442 8.73 9.56 15.50
CA GLY A 442 8.97 10.04 14.14
C GLY A 442 10.14 11.02 13.97
N SER A 443 10.94 11.28 15.01
CA SER A 443 12.10 12.18 14.96
C SER A 443 13.31 11.61 14.18
N GLY A 444 13.36 10.30 13.93
CA GLY A 444 14.44 9.65 13.16
C GLY A 444 15.42 8.79 13.97
N LYS A 445 15.12 8.47 15.24
CA LYS A 445 15.97 7.68 16.16
C LYS A 445 16.49 6.38 15.54
N THR A 446 15.60 5.50 15.12
CA THR A 446 15.95 4.19 14.54
C THR A 446 16.82 4.34 13.29
N THR A 447 16.54 5.34 12.45
CA THR A 447 17.37 5.64 11.26
C THR A 447 18.78 6.05 11.68
N LEU A 448 18.92 6.96 12.64
CA LEU A 448 20.21 7.40 13.14
C LEU A 448 21.00 6.24 13.78
N ALA A 449 20.35 5.42 14.61
CA ALA A 449 20.96 4.26 15.26
C ALA A 449 21.52 3.25 14.24
N ASN A 450 20.74 2.92 13.21
CA ASN A 450 21.15 1.98 12.17
C ASN A 450 22.31 2.54 11.33
N GLU A 451 22.25 3.82 10.94
CA GLU A 451 23.33 4.45 10.17
C GLU A 451 24.64 4.52 10.97
N ILE A 452 24.59 4.87 12.27
CA ILE A 452 25.77 4.81 13.16
C ILE A 452 26.32 3.39 13.20
N SER A 453 25.46 2.38 13.39
CA SER A 453 25.86 0.97 13.40
C SER A 453 26.54 0.57 12.09
N SER A 454 25.98 0.95 10.93
CA SER A 454 26.57 0.67 9.62
C SER A 454 27.94 1.34 9.45
N PHE A 455 28.11 2.59 9.86
CA PHE A 455 29.42 3.27 9.81
C PHE A 455 30.46 2.61 10.72
N LEU A 456 30.07 2.19 11.93
CA LEU A 456 30.95 1.45 12.85
C LEU A 456 31.37 0.11 12.26
N GLN A 457 30.46 -0.63 11.64
CA GLN A 457 30.75 -1.89 10.96
C GLN A 457 31.69 -1.71 9.78
N LEU A 458 31.52 -0.65 8.98
CA LEU A 458 32.45 -0.28 7.91
C LEU A 458 33.86 0.06 8.43
N ALA A 459 33.95 0.58 9.66
CA ALA A 459 35.21 0.81 10.36
C ALA A 459 35.76 -0.45 11.08
N GLY A 460 35.15 -1.62 10.87
CA GLY A 460 35.56 -2.89 11.46
C GLY A 460 35.22 -3.04 12.95
N LYS A 461 34.29 -2.25 13.48
CA LYS A 461 33.81 -2.33 14.88
C LYS A 461 32.53 -3.15 14.96
N LYS A 462 32.40 -3.97 16.01
CA LYS A 462 31.16 -4.71 16.28
C LYS A 462 30.18 -3.84 17.06
N SER A 463 28.95 -3.71 16.56
CA SER A 463 27.88 -2.96 17.22
C SER A 463 26.60 -3.77 17.32
N TYR A 464 25.84 -3.57 18.41
CA TYR A 464 24.49 -4.09 18.56
C TYR A 464 23.49 -2.94 18.77
N VAL A 465 22.38 -2.94 18.02
CA VAL A 465 21.31 -1.94 18.14
C VAL A 465 20.15 -2.53 18.92
N MET A 466 19.93 -2.03 20.13
CA MET A 466 18.80 -2.38 20.98
C MET A 466 17.65 -1.39 20.74
N ASN A 467 16.55 -1.90 20.18
CA ASN A 467 15.35 -1.11 19.86
C ASN A 467 14.31 -1.22 20.99
N GLN A 468 13.88 -0.08 21.55
CA GLN A 468 12.87 -0.04 22.60
C GLN A 468 11.50 -0.61 22.16
N ASP A 469 11.15 -0.55 20.87
CA ASP A 469 9.88 -1.10 20.36
C ASP A 469 9.73 -2.60 20.66
N ASN A 470 10.83 -3.31 20.88
CA ASN A 470 10.85 -4.71 21.28
C ASN A 470 10.48 -4.94 22.76
N TYR A 471 10.46 -3.90 23.58
CA TYR A 471 10.28 -3.97 25.03
C TYR A 471 8.94 -3.41 25.51
N PHE A 472 8.01 -3.06 24.61
CA PHE A 472 6.66 -2.72 25.05
C PHE A 472 5.97 -3.93 25.70
N HIS A 473 5.11 -3.69 26.69
CA HIS A 473 4.26 -4.74 27.26
C HIS A 473 3.21 -5.26 26.28
N LEU A 474 2.79 -4.42 25.32
CA LEU A 474 1.79 -4.75 24.30
C LEU A 474 2.29 -4.34 22.91
N PRO A 475 2.02 -5.14 21.86
CA PRO A 475 2.35 -4.80 20.48
C PRO A 475 1.50 -3.61 19.98
N PRO A 476 1.87 -2.95 18.87
CA PRO A 476 1.35 -1.65 18.47
C PRO A 476 -0.18 -1.50 18.46
N ASN A 477 -0.93 -2.41 17.81
CA ASN A 477 -2.39 -2.24 17.72
C ASN A 477 -3.08 -2.52 19.07
N GLN A 478 -2.62 -3.54 19.80
CA GLN A 478 -3.11 -3.84 21.14
C GLN A 478 -2.80 -2.69 22.12
N ASN A 479 -1.60 -2.12 22.03
CA ASN A 479 -1.19 -1.00 22.87
C ASN A 479 -2.00 0.26 22.56
N HIS A 480 -2.23 0.57 21.27
CA HIS A 480 -3.09 1.66 20.87
C HIS A 480 -4.51 1.50 21.44
N SER A 481 -5.08 0.30 21.36
CA SER A 481 -6.38 -0.01 21.95
C SER A 481 -6.40 0.22 23.46
N LYS A 482 -5.34 -0.14 24.18
CA LYS A 482 -5.20 0.15 25.62
C LYS A 482 -5.10 1.65 25.90
N ARG A 483 -4.34 2.41 25.10
CA ARG A 483 -4.21 3.88 25.21
C ARG A 483 -5.55 4.60 25.02
N ILE A 484 -6.42 4.09 24.16
CA ILE A 484 -7.77 4.63 23.95
C ILE A 484 -8.63 4.44 25.22
N ASN A 485 -8.57 3.26 25.83
CA ASN A 485 -9.38 2.91 26.99
C ASN A 485 -8.86 3.52 28.30
N ASP A 486 -7.56 3.75 28.41
CA ASP A 486 -6.90 4.28 29.60
C ASP A 486 -5.72 5.18 29.21
N LEU A 487 -5.95 6.50 29.26
CA LEU A 487 -4.89 7.48 28.95
C LEU A 487 -3.77 7.52 30.01
N SER A 488 -4.02 7.05 31.24
CA SER A 488 -2.98 6.96 32.27
C SER A 488 -1.94 5.89 31.95
N TRP A 489 -2.26 4.99 31.03
CA TRP A 489 -1.32 4.02 30.48
C TRP A 489 -0.23 4.65 29.61
N VAL A 490 -0.43 5.86 29.04
CA VAL A 490 0.53 6.47 28.11
C VAL A 490 1.79 6.92 28.86
N GLY A 491 2.96 6.47 28.45
CA GLY A 491 4.24 6.89 29.01
C GLY A 491 5.25 5.76 29.22
N ILE A 492 6.08 5.93 30.24
CA ILE A 492 7.19 5.02 30.56
C ILE A 492 6.70 3.61 30.93
N ASN A 493 5.56 3.53 31.60
CA ASN A 493 4.93 2.29 32.06
C ASN A 493 4.44 1.37 30.93
N GLU A 494 4.48 1.84 29.67
CA GLU A 494 4.19 1.00 28.50
C GLU A 494 5.34 0.04 28.18
N ILE A 495 6.52 0.31 28.73
CA ILE A 495 7.78 -0.35 28.41
C ILE A 495 8.26 -1.18 29.60
N ASN A 496 8.64 -2.41 29.31
CA ASN A 496 9.37 -3.27 30.24
C ASN A 496 10.84 -2.82 30.35
N LEU A 497 11.05 -1.69 31.02
CA LEU A 497 12.37 -1.10 31.23
C LEU A 497 13.29 -1.98 32.09
N GLU A 498 12.72 -2.77 33.00
CA GLU A 498 13.49 -3.71 33.83
C GLU A 498 14.17 -4.76 32.96
N LEU A 499 13.41 -5.41 32.07
CA LEU A 499 13.94 -6.37 31.12
C LEU A 499 14.94 -5.71 30.14
N MET A 500 14.63 -4.51 29.67
CA MET A 500 15.52 -3.76 28.79
C MET A 500 16.86 -3.47 29.48
N LYS A 501 16.84 -3.08 30.75
CA LYS A 501 18.05 -2.85 31.55
C LYS A 501 18.81 -4.14 31.85
N GLU A 502 18.11 -5.24 32.14
CA GLU A 502 18.73 -6.55 32.31
C GLU A 502 19.50 -6.96 31.05
N HIS A 503 18.86 -6.89 29.88
CA HIS A 503 19.49 -7.25 28.62
C HIS A 503 20.67 -6.34 28.26
N LEU A 504 20.56 -5.02 28.52
CA LEU A 504 21.68 -4.11 28.35
C LEU A 504 22.86 -4.52 29.24
N ASN A 505 22.62 -4.82 30.52
CA ASN A 505 23.67 -5.26 31.44
C ASN A 505 24.32 -6.58 30.99
N THR A 506 23.55 -7.54 30.49
CA THR A 506 24.12 -8.78 29.97
C THR A 506 24.97 -8.54 28.72
N LEU A 507 24.53 -7.68 27.80
CA LEU A 507 25.29 -7.33 26.59
C LEU A 507 26.60 -6.59 26.93
N THR A 508 26.62 -5.80 27.99
CA THR A 508 27.81 -5.04 28.41
C THR A 508 28.77 -5.84 29.29
N GLN A 509 28.26 -6.64 30.22
CA GLN A 509 29.06 -7.41 31.18
C GLN A 509 29.49 -8.79 30.65
N LYS A 510 28.90 -9.26 29.54
CA LYS A 510 29.20 -10.56 28.91
C LYS A 510 29.05 -11.74 29.88
N ASN A 511 28.05 -11.67 30.75
CA ASN A 511 27.83 -12.67 31.80
C ASN A 511 27.08 -13.93 31.32
N LYS A 512 26.59 -13.93 30.07
CA LYS A 512 25.96 -15.06 29.37
C LYS A 512 26.53 -15.12 27.96
N SER A 513 26.50 -16.30 27.34
CA SER A 513 26.85 -16.49 25.92
C SER A 513 25.72 -16.13 24.96
N GLU A 514 24.48 -16.14 25.44
CA GLU A 514 23.27 -15.89 24.65
C GLU A 514 22.18 -15.31 25.55
N ILE A 515 21.33 -14.45 24.99
CA ILE A 515 20.11 -13.95 25.63
C ILE A 515 18.90 -14.09 24.71
N LYS A 516 17.74 -14.35 25.31
CA LYS A 516 16.45 -14.34 24.63
C LYS A 516 15.87 -12.94 24.69
N VAL A 517 15.84 -12.26 23.55
CA VAL A 517 15.32 -10.91 23.42
C VAL A 517 13.93 -10.96 22.78
N PRO A 518 12.93 -10.27 23.35
CA PRO A 518 11.64 -10.11 22.67
C PRO A 518 11.88 -9.38 21.35
N GLN A 519 11.20 -9.80 20.29
CA GLN A 519 11.29 -9.17 18.98
C GLN A 519 9.88 -8.84 18.49
N LEU A 520 9.65 -7.55 18.23
CA LEU A 520 8.34 -7.10 17.75
C LEU A 520 8.08 -7.62 16.33
N ASN A 521 7.07 -8.48 16.21
CA ASN A 521 6.52 -8.91 14.94
C ASN A 521 5.31 -8.05 14.56
N ARG A 522 5.56 -6.99 13.77
CA ARG A 522 4.52 -6.03 13.33
C ARG A 522 3.46 -6.67 12.40
N ILE A 523 3.85 -7.71 11.65
CA ILE A 523 2.96 -8.43 10.72
C ILE A 523 1.84 -9.14 11.50
N PHE A 524 2.20 -9.80 12.59
CA PHE A 524 1.24 -10.54 13.42
C PHE A 524 0.78 -9.77 14.66
N ASP A 525 1.29 -8.55 14.86
CA ASP A 525 1.04 -7.70 16.03
C ASP A 525 1.24 -8.48 17.34
N ARG A 526 2.46 -9.01 17.52
CA ARG A 526 2.88 -9.76 18.70
C ARG A 526 4.39 -9.66 18.94
N PHE A 527 4.88 -10.17 20.05
CA PHE A 527 6.32 -10.39 20.29
C PHE A 527 6.66 -11.86 20.06
N ASP A 528 7.67 -12.11 19.23
CA ASP A 528 8.34 -13.41 19.13
C ASP A 528 9.59 -13.42 20.01
N GLU A 529 10.17 -14.59 20.32
CA GLU A 529 11.48 -14.68 20.99
C GLU A 529 12.59 -14.84 19.97
N CYS A 530 13.63 -14.02 20.06
CA CYS A 530 14.85 -14.14 19.27
C CYS A 530 16.05 -14.41 20.18
N ASN A 531 16.87 -15.36 19.78
CA ASN A 531 18.14 -15.63 20.43
C ASN A 531 19.20 -14.65 19.90
N VAL A 532 19.86 -13.94 20.81
CA VAL A 532 20.96 -13.04 20.51
C VAL A 532 22.22 -13.58 21.16
N GLU A 533 23.19 -13.95 20.34
CA GLU A 533 24.52 -14.28 20.83
C GLU A 533 25.15 -13.04 21.47
N VAL A 534 25.61 -13.19 22.70
CA VAL A 534 26.29 -12.12 23.44
C VAL A 534 27.72 -12.10 22.95
N ASP A 535 27.90 -11.39 21.85
CA ASP A 535 29.15 -11.28 21.14
C ASP A 535 30.07 -10.24 21.82
N ALA A 536 31.37 -10.24 21.50
CA ALA A 536 32.29 -9.20 21.98
C ALA A 536 32.03 -7.87 21.23
N PHE A 537 30.93 -7.19 21.53
CA PHE A 537 30.59 -5.89 20.95
C PHE A 537 31.59 -4.82 21.40
N ASP A 538 31.95 -3.92 20.48
CA ASP A 538 32.64 -2.67 20.80
C ASP A 538 31.62 -1.59 21.21
N PHE A 539 30.40 -1.64 20.67
CA PHE A 539 29.35 -0.65 20.90
C PHE A 539 27.98 -1.30 21.13
N VAL A 540 27.20 -0.76 22.06
CA VAL A 540 25.77 -1.05 22.21
C VAL A 540 25.00 0.26 22.04
N ILE A 541 24.14 0.32 21.02
CA ILE A 541 23.34 1.50 20.70
C ILE A 541 21.92 1.23 21.19
N VAL A 542 21.42 2.03 22.13
CA VAL A 542 20.11 1.88 22.75
C VAL A 542 19.19 2.99 22.26
N GLU A 543 18.21 2.64 21.43
CA GLU A 543 17.35 3.65 20.77
C GLU A 543 15.88 3.49 21.16
N GLY A 544 15.23 4.63 21.41
CA GLY A 544 13.80 4.66 21.68
C GLY A 544 13.33 5.95 22.33
N THR A 545 12.01 6.08 22.44
CA THR A 545 11.35 7.26 23.00
C THR A 545 11.71 7.51 24.47
N TYR A 546 11.81 6.46 25.30
CA TYR A 546 12.07 6.59 26.74
C TYR A 546 13.39 6.00 27.22
N THR A 547 14.34 5.70 26.33
CA THR A 547 15.57 4.97 26.69
C THR A 547 16.46 5.68 27.68
N PHE A 548 16.39 7.01 27.80
CA PHE A 548 17.15 7.76 28.80
C PHE A 548 16.74 7.43 30.24
N SER A 549 15.56 6.84 30.48
CA SER A 549 15.12 6.46 31.83
C SER A 549 15.93 5.31 32.44
N ILE A 550 16.69 4.56 31.64
CA ILE A 550 17.58 3.49 32.12
C ILE A 550 19.07 3.86 32.00
N ALA A 551 19.38 5.04 31.44
CA ALA A 551 20.73 5.54 31.29
C ALA A 551 21.25 6.15 32.61
N THR A 552 22.57 6.12 32.78
CA THR A 552 23.31 6.71 33.91
C THR A 552 24.00 8.01 33.47
N ASP A 553 24.54 8.78 34.40
CA ASP A 553 25.23 10.06 34.07
C ASP A 553 26.54 9.86 33.29
N GLU A 554 27.11 8.65 33.32
CA GLU A 554 28.33 8.28 32.60
C GLU A 554 28.07 7.85 31.15
N ASP A 555 26.80 7.56 30.81
CA ASP A 555 26.42 7.12 29.48
C ASP A 555 26.37 8.26 28.46
N MET A 556 26.77 7.94 27.22
CA MET A 556 26.67 8.84 26.08
C MET A 556 25.22 8.93 25.60
N LYS A 557 24.72 10.16 25.44
CA LYS A 557 23.30 10.45 25.19
C LYS A 557 23.14 11.43 24.04
N VAL A 558 22.45 10.99 22.99
CA VAL A 558 22.03 11.80 21.85
C VAL A 558 20.51 12.00 21.91
N PHE A 559 20.05 13.24 21.82
CA PHE A 559 18.64 13.57 21.80
C PHE A 559 18.23 14.26 20.49
N LEU A 560 17.23 13.72 19.81
CA LEU A 560 16.63 14.31 18.62
C LEU A 560 15.52 15.28 19.04
N ASN A 561 15.84 16.58 19.05
CA ASN A 561 14.93 17.66 19.42
C ASN A 561 14.04 18.08 18.24
N ILE A 562 13.24 17.13 17.79
CA ILE A 562 12.24 17.29 16.74
C ILE A 562 10.92 16.82 17.34
N ASN A 563 10.04 17.76 17.67
CA ASN A 563 8.80 17.44 18.39
C ASN A 563 7.71 16.93 17.46
N TYR A 564 6.61 16.44 18.03
CA TYR A 564 5.48 15.89 17.27
C TYR A 564 4.85 16.91 16.31
N LYS A 565 4.90 18.21 16.58
CA LYS A 565 4.43 19.24 15.65
C LYS A 565 5.33 19.33 14.43
N ASP A 566 6.65 19.26 14.63
CA ASP A 566 7.64 19.23 13.55
C ASP A 566 7.52 17.96 12.70
N THR A 567 7.26 16.81 13.33
CA THR A 567 7.12 15.53 12.61
C THR A 567 5.75 15.31 11.97
N LEU A 568 4.77 16.21 12.17
CA LEU A 568 3.38 16.03 11.71
C LEU A 568 3.29 15.73 10.20
N LYS A 569 4.01 16.49 9.35
CA LYS A 569 4.03 16.24 7.90
C LYS A 569 4.54 14.84 7.56
N LYS A 570 5.63 14.41 8.22
CA LYS A 570 6.28 13.10 8.01
C LYS A 570 5.49 11.93 8.61
N ARG A 571 4.70 12.17 9.65
CA ARG A 571 3.80 11.17 10.23
C ARG A 571 2.53 11.04 9.39
N ASN A 572 1.97 12.15 8.90
CA ASN A 572 0.86 12.16 7.95
C ASN A 572 1.22 11.52 6.61
N SER A 573 2.41 11.76 6.07
CA SER A 573 2.86 11.11 4.83
C SER A 573 3.02 9.60 4.94
N ARG A 574 3.12 9.07 6.17
CA ARG A 574 3.15 7.63 6.48
C ARG A 574 1.81 7.11 7.02
N ASN A 575 0.75 7.91 6.96
CA ASN A 575 -0.57 7.61 7.53
C ASN A 575 -0.56 7.20 9.01
N ARG A 576 0.46 7.62 9.77
CA ARG A 576 0.64 7.16 11.14
C ARG A 576 -0.38 7.77 12.10
N ASP A 577 -0.83 9.00 11.82
CA ASP A 577 -1.76 9.75 12.67
C ASP A 577 -3.16 9.92 12.03
N SER A 578 -3.38 9.40 10.82
CA SER A 578 -4.67 9.56 10.11
C SER A 578 -5.81 8.76 10.73
N ILE A 579 -5.50 7.98 11.77
CA ILE A 579 -6.27 6.85 12.27
C ILE A 579 -7.09 7.24 13.53
N ASP A 580 -6.63 8.23 14.30
CA ASP A 580 -7.36 8.75 15.47
C ASP A 580 -7.06 10.24 15.72
N LYS A 581 -7.83 11.11 15.06
CA LYS A 581 -7.61 12.57 15.10
C LYS A 581 -7.91 13.20 16.45
N GLU A 582 -8.62 12.52 17.36
CA GLU A 582 -9.02 13.07 18.66
C GLU A 582 -8.08 12.63 19.80
N ILE A 583 -7.64 11.37 19.79
CA ILE A 583 -6.82 10.81 20.88
C ILE A 583 -5.33 10.93 20.58
N SER A 584 -4.90 10.78 19.31
CA SER A 584 -3.47 10.90 18.96
C SER A 584 -2.84 12.21 19.43
N PRO A 585 -3.47 13.40 19.30
CA PRO A 585 -2.89 14.64 19.84
C PRO A 585 -2.69 14.62 21.36
N LYS A 586 -3.60 13.98 22.11
CA LYS A 586 -3.50 13.87 23.58
C LYS A 586 -2.37 12.93 23.98
N ILE A 587 -2.24 11.80 23.31
CA ILE A 587 -1.13 10.85 23.50
C ILE A 587 0.19 11.58 23.27
N LEU A 588 0.33 12.26 22.12
CA LEU A 588 1.57 12.95 21.76
C LEU A 588 1.92 14.10 22.72
N ASP A 589 0.93 14.79 23.28
CA ASP A 589 1.16 15.81 24.31
C ASP A 589 1.70 15.21 25.61
N ILE A 590 1.16 14.06 26.05
CA ILE A 590 1.67 13.32 27.21
C ILE A 590 3.11 12.87 26.95
N GLU A 591 3.35 12.22 25.80
CA GLU A 591 4.69 11.78 25.38
C GLU A 591 5.66 12.98 25.36
N HIS A 592 5.29 14.09 24.71
CA HIS A 592 6.10 15.31 24.65
C HIS A 592 6.48 15.84 26.04
N ARG A 593 5.52 15.89 26.97
CA ARG A 593 5.78 16.37 28.34
C ARG A 593 6.78 15.50 29.10
N ILE A 594 6.75 14.18 28.90
CA ILE A 594 7.72 13.25 29.50
C ILE A 594 9.08 13.43 28.84
N ILE A 595 9.13 13.43 27.50
CA ILE A 595 10.36 13.35 26.71
C ILE A 595 11.16 14.66 26.76
N LYS A 596 10.51 15.83 26.87
CA LYS A 596 11.22 17.11 26.88
C LYS A 596 12.26 17.20 28.00
N GLU A 597 12.05 16.52 29.13
CA GLU A 597 12.96 16.52 30.27
C GLU A 597 14.27 15.76 29.95
N PHE A 598 14.23 14.79 29.02
CA PHE A 598 15.42 14.06 28.56
C PHE A 598 16.40 14.93 27.78
N CYS A 599 15.94 16.02 27.18
CA CYS A 599 16.80 16.97 26.47
C CYS A 599 17.91 17.54 27.39
N GLN A 600 17.61 17.73 28.68
CA GLN A 600 18.57 18.26 29.67
C GLN A 600 19.68 17.26 30.02
N GLN A 601 19.44 15.96 29.80
CA GLN A 601 20.38 14.88 30.11
C GLN A 601 21.29 14.55 28.92
N ALA A 602 21.03 15.11 27.74
CA ALA A 602 21.75 14.78 26.51
C ALA A 602 23.14 15.43 26.48
N ASN A 603 24.16 14.69 26.02
CA ASN A 603 25.46 15.25 25.67
C ASN A 603 25.39 15.98 24.32
N TRP A 604 24.62 15.42 23.38
CA TRP A 604 24.43 15.98 22.04
C TRP A 604 22.95 16.08 21.69
N ILE A 605 22.56 17.22 21.14
CA ILE A 605 21.20 17.48 20.67
C ILE A 605 21.25 17.68 19.15
N ILE A 606 20.43 16.92 18.42
CA ILE A 606 20.21 17.14 16.99
C ILE A 606 18.89 17.88 16.84
N ASP A 607 18.93 19.10 16.33
CA ASP A 607 17.73 19.91 16.13
C ASP A 607 17.05 19.66 14.77
N LYS A 608 15.93 20.33 14.52
CA LYS A 608 15.18 20.23 13.26
C LYS A 608 15.94 20.69 12.01
N THR A 609 17.04 21.43 12.18
CA THR A 609 17.93 21.84 11.07
C THR A 609 18.98 20.77 10.76
N GLN A 610 18.93 19.62 11.45
CA GLN A 610 19.94 18.58 11.40
C GLN A 610 21.31 19.07 11.88
N THR A 611 21.37 20.08 12.75
CA THR A 611 22.62 20.56 13.35
C THR A 611 22.85 19.90 14.71
N ILE A 612 24.08 19.47 14.98
CA ILE A 612 24.48 18.96 16.31
C ILE A 612 24.84 20.14 17.21
N ILE A 613 24.15 20.24 18.34
CA ILE A 613 24.42 21.19 19.43
C ILE A 613 25.00 20.39 20.59
N THR A 614 26.21 20.74 21.04
CA THR A 614 26.86 20.13 22.20
C THR A 614 26.39 20.79 23.49
N ASN A 615 25.89 19.99 24.43
CA ASN A 615 25.73 20.43 25.81
C ASN A 615 27.06 20.26 26.55
N SER A 616 27.44 21.25 27.35
CA SER A 616 28.64 21.25 28.17
C SER A 616 28.46 20.34 29.39
N PHE A 617 28.51 19.02 29.19
CA PHE A 617 28.78 18.06 30.27
C PHE A 617 30.12 17.38 29.96
N PRO A 618 31.10 17.44 30.88
CA PRO A 618 32.40 16.81 30.65
C PRO A 618 32.20 15.30 30.58
N ILE A 619 32.60 14.69 29.47
CA ILE A 619 32.94 13.26 29.45
C ILE A 619 34.12 13.14 30.41
N LYS A 620 33.95 12.46 31.54
CA LYS A 620 35.10 12.08 32.37
C LYS A 620 35.89 11.06 31.57
N THR A 621 36.98 11.53 30.98
CA THR A 621 38.10 10.70 30.56
C THR A 621 38.87 10.38 31.84
N ASP A 622 38.54 9.26 32.48
CA ASP A 622 39.42 8.70 33.52
C ASP A 622 40.58 7.95 32.86
#